data_AF-A0A1N7CW11-F1
#
_entry.id   AF-A0A1N7CW11-F1
#
_cell.length_a   1.000
_cell.length_b   1.000
_cell.length_c   1.000
_cell.angle_alpha   90.00
_cell.angle_beta   90.00
_cell.angle_gamma   90.00
#
_symmetry.space_group_name_H-M   'P 1'
#
loop_
_entity.id
_entity.type
_entity.pdbx_description
1 polymer ?
#
loop_
_entity_poly.entity_id
_entity_poly.type
_entity_poly.pdbx_seq_one_letter_code
_entity_poly.pdbx_strand_id
1 'polypeptide(L)' 'MKYCLNCEWQASTTDESSDRTPSRKAIDHHVKTGHSVDSSAGAVPPTIPNGSDTALVRELFSSSD' A
#
# COMPACT_ATOMS: atom_id res chain seq x y z
N MET A 1 3.93 -3.45 7.71
CA MET A 1 3.44 -4.55 8.57
C MET A 1 2.18 -5.13 7.96
N LYS A 2 1.82 -6.37 8.29
CA LYS A 2 0.60 -7.05 7.84
C LYS A 2 -0.17 -7.53 9.08
N TYR A 3 -1.48 -7.35 9.11
CA TYR A 3 -2.31 -7.80 10.22
C TYR A 3 -3.63 -8.38 9.71
N CYS A 4 -4.12 -9.41 10.38
CA CYS A 4 -5.40 -10.02 10.06
C CYS A 4 -6.55 -9.24 10.72
N LEU A 5 -7.64 -9.04 9.99
CA LEU A 5 -8.84 -8.34 10.49
C LEU A 5 -9.79 -9.25 11.26
N ASN A 6 -9.56 -10.57 11.20
CA ASN A 6 -10.45 -11.58 11.76
C ASN A 6 -9.82 -12.34 12.94
N CYS A 7 -8.51 -12.22 13.16
CA CYS A 7 -7.81 -12.83 14.28
C CYS A 7 -6.52 -12.06 14.62
N GLU A 8 -5.84 -12.45 15.68
CA GLU A 8 -4.65 -11.75 16.21
C GLU A 8 -3.35 -12.06 15.44
N TRP A 9 -3.46 -12.50 14.18
CA TRP A 9 -2.29 -12.81 13.36
C TRP A 9 -1.63 -11.55 12.81
N GLN A 10 -0.29 -11.47 12.91
CA GLN A 10 0.51 -10.36 12.41
C GLN A 10 1.83 -10.82 11.80
N ALA A 11 2.34 -10.08 10.82
CA ALA A 11 3.65 -10.29 10.22
C ALA A 11 4.37 -8.96 9.95
N SER A 12 5.58 -8.82 10.48
CA SER A 12 6.41 -7.63 10.36
C SER A 12 7.67 -7.91 9.55
N THR A 13 8.21 -6.86 8.92
CA THR A 13 9.50 -6.90 8.19
C THR A 13 10.70 -7.04 9.12
N THR A 14 10.56 -6.64 10.39
CA THR A 14 11.60 -6.71 11.43
C THR A 14 11.80 -8.12 11.99
N ASP A 15 10.96 -9.07 11.58
CA ASP A 15 11.10 -10.49 11.93
C ASP A 15 12.19 -11.10 11.02
N GLU A 16 13.44 -10.65 11.24
CA GLU A 16 14.71 -10.91 10.53
C GLU A 16 15.17 -12.37 10.63
N SER A 17 14.25 -13.33 10.54
CA SER A 17 14.56 -14.76 10.70
C SER A 17 13.71 -15.66 9.83
N SER A 18 12.86 -15.09 8.98
CA SER A 18 12.03 -15.86 8.06
C SER A 18 12.37 -15.47 6.65
N ASP A 19 12.98 -16.40 5.89
CA ASP A 19 13.21 -16.30 4.43
C ASP A 19 11.96 -15.94 3.62
N ARG A 20 10.79 -15.96 4.25
CA ARG A 20 9.51 -15.54 3.68
C ARG A 20 9.24 -14.08 3.98
N THR A 21 9.17 -13.28 2.91
CA THR A 21 8.65 -11.92 2.95
C THR A 21 7.29 -11.87 3.66
N PRO A 22 6.99 -10.81 4.44
CA PRO A 22 5.72 -10.70 5.17
C PRO A 22 4.49 -10.75 4.26
N SER A 23 4.65 -10.38 2.98
CA SER A 23 3.62 -10.56 1.95
C SER A 23 3.30 -12.03 1.68
N ARG A 24 4.31 -12.92 1.65
CA ARG A 24 4.08 -14.35 1.44
C ARG A 24 3.39 -14.99 2.64
N LYS A 25 3.77 -14.59 3.86
CA LYS A 25 3.08 -15.02 5.08
C LYS A 25 1.60 -14.58 5.09
N ALA A 26 1.29 -13.38 4.59
CA ALA A 26 -0.08 -12.88 4.46
C ALA A 26 -0.92 -13.70 3.45
N ILE A 27 -0.34 -14.04 2.29
CA ILE A 27 -1.00 -14.89 1.28
C ILE A 27 -1.29 -16.27 1.85
N ASP A 28 -0.29 -16.91 2.49
CA ASP A 28 -0.47 -18.23 3.11
C ASP A 28 -1.56 -18.20 4.18
N HIS A 29 -1.60 -17.14 5.00
CA HIS A 29 -2.65 -16.97 6.00
C HIS A 29 -4.02 -16.87 5.34
N HIS A 30 -4.19 -15.97 4.36
CA HIS A 30 -5.44 -15.79 3.65
C HIS A 30 -5.94 -17.09 3.00
N VAL A 31 -5.07 -17.83 2.31
CA VAL A 31 -5.43 -19.11 1.67
C VAL A 31 -5.85 -20.16 2.70
N LYS A 32 -5.18 -20.21 3.85
CA LYS A 32 -5.45 -21.22 4.88
C LYS A 32 -6.72 -20.93 5.69
N THR A 33 -7.01 -19.67 5.98
CA THR A 33 -8.09 -19.29 6.91
C THR A 33 -9.27 -18.62 6.23
N GLY A 34 -9.11 -18.12 5.01
CA GLY A 34 -10.09 -17.27 4.34
C GLY A 34 -10.18 -15.85 4.92
N HIS A 35 -9.29 -15.48 5.85
CA HIS A 35 -9.35 -14.18 6.51
C HIS A 35 -8.78 -13.05 5.65
N SER A 36 -9.29 -11.84 5.87
CA SER A 36 -8.78 -10.65 5.21
C SER A 36 -7.55 -10.11 5.96
N VAL A 37 -6.45 -9.93 5.22
CA VAL A 37 -5.20 -9.37 5.75
C VAL A 37 -5.04 -7.95 5.25
N ASP A 38 -4.99 -7.00 6.18
CA ASP A 38 -4.66 -5.64 5.84
C ASP A 38 -3.16 -5.49 5.61
N SER A 39 -2.88 -4.76 4.54
CA SER A 39 -1.56 -4.63 3.95
C SER A 39 -1.01 -3.21 4.02
N SER A 40 -1.70 -2.30 4.71
CA SER A 40 -1.34 -0.89 4.76
C SER A 40 0.04 -0.73 5.43
N ALA A 41 1.05 -0.52 4.59
CA ALA A 41 2.28 0.11 5.03
C ALA A 41 1.89 1.57 5.26
N GLY A 42 1.70 1.97 6.52
CA GLY A 42 1.15 3.27 6.90
C GLY A 42 1.70 4.43 6.06
N ALA A 43 0.90 4.88 5.10
CA ALA A 43 0.95 6.16 4.40
C ALA A 43 -0.31 6.21 3.54
N VAL A 44 -1.42 6.68 4.12
CA VAL A 44 -2.50 7.26 3.31
C VAL A 44 -1.91 8.56 2.75
N PRO A 45 -1.68 8.71 1.43
CA PRO A 45 -1.34 10.02 0.90
C PRO A 45 -2.52 10.96 1.21
N PRO A 46 -2.26 12.21 1.66
CA PRO A 46 -3.34 13.13 2.03
C PRO A 46 -4.30 13.25 0.86
N THR A 47 -5.58 12.99 1.12
CA THR A 47 -6.66 13.28 0.18
C THR A 47 -6.61 14.78 -0.10
N ILE A 48 -6.28 15.17 -1.34
CA ILE A 48 -6.58 16.52 -1.80
C ILE A 48 -8.09 16.54 -2.10
N PRO A 49 -8.92 17.27 -1.32
CA PRO A 49 -10.32 17.40 -1.66
C PRO A 49 -10.48 18.14 -2.99
N ASN A 50 -11.32 17.56 -3.85
CA ASN A 50 -11.69 17.99 -5.19
C ASN A 50 -11.95 19.51 -5.30
N GLY A 51 -11.20 20.19 -6.16
CA GLY A 51 -11.46 21.55 -6.63
C GLY A 51 -10.77 21.77 -7.97
N SER A 52 -11.56 21.96 -9.02
CA SER A 52 -11.12 22.27 -10.38
C SER A 52 -10.14 23.45 -10.40
N ASP A 53 -8.96 23.31 -11.03
CA ASP A 53 -8.36 24.44 -11.73
C ASP A 53 -7.39 24.01 -12.84
N THR A 54 -7.66 24.56 -14.01
CA THR A 54 -7.02 24.36 -15.30
C THR A 54 -5.66 25.04 -15.34
N ALA A 55 -4.56 24.35 -15.01
CA ALA A 55 -3.24 25.00 -15.06
C ALA A 55 -2.05 24.09 -15.44
N LEU A 56 -2.26 23.00 -16.19
CA LEU A 56 -1.15 22.26 -16.82
C LEU A 56 -1.06 22.39 -18.34
N VAL A 57 -1.81 23.32 -18.93
CA VAL A 57 -1.71 23.66 -20.35
C VAL A 57 -0.86 24.92 -20.51
N ARG A 58 0.44 24.88 -20.18
CA ARG A 58 1.35 26.00 -20.53
C ARG A 58 2.84 25.68 -20.64
N GLU A 59 3.29 24.50 -20.24
CA GLU A 59 4.71 24.11 -20.31
C GLU A 59 5.03 23.17 -21.50
N LEU A 60 4.17 23.12 -22.53
CA LEU A 60 4.42 22.35 -23.77
C LEU A 60 4.53 23.22 -25.04
N PHE A 61 4.53 24.55 -24.91
CA PHE A 61 4.67 25.48 -26.05
C PHE A 61 5.70 26.60 -25.81
N SER A 62 6.82 26.28 -25.17
CA SER A 62 8.03 27.12 -25.30
C SER A 62 9.19 26.25 -25.74
N SER A 63 9.11 25.81 -26.99
CA SER A 63 10.26 25.43 -27.79
C SER A 63 10.05 25.99 -29.20
N SER A 64 11.09 26.68 -29.69
CA SER A 64 11.39 27.07 -31.07
C SER A 64 10.81 28.40 -31.58
N ASP A 65 11.61 29.48 -31.58
CA ASP A 65 12.59 29.81 -32.65
C ASP A 65 13.80 30.54 -32.04
#